data_AF-A0A9W3SKI1-F1
#
_entry.id   AF-A0A9W3SKI1-F1
#
_cell.length_a   1.000
_cell.length_b   1.000
_cell.length_c   1.000
_cell.angle_alpha   90.00
_cell.angle_beta   90.00
_cell.angle_gamma   90.00
#
_symmetry.space_group_name_H-M   'P 1'
#
loop_
_entity.id
_entity.type
_entity.pdbx_description
1 polymer ?
#
loop_
_entity_poly.entity_id
_entity_poly.type
_entity_poly.pdbx_seq_one_letter_code
_entity_poly.pdbx_strand_id
1 'polypeptide(L)'
;MELKKEGLTYVQIAEILGCNASTIRQQLKKRGLQLHESVEEMRKESDEKWDELCEQAVTFHKQGKSYEEIARQFGYYGNSLRRQLIKRGLYRTKNKE
;
A
#
# COMPACT_ATOMS: atom_id res chain seq x y z
N MET A 1 31.39 -7.16 -13.79
CA MET A 1 30.60 -5.91 -13.67
C MET A 1 29.36 -6.25 -12.87
N GLU A 2 29.42 -5.99 -11.57
CA GLU A 2 28.36 -6.26 -10.61
C GLU A 2 27.34 -5.10 -10.61
N LEU A 3 26.26 -5.22 -11.38
CA LEU A 3 25.09 -4.33 -11.30
C LEU A 3 24.13 -4.80 -10.19
N LYS A 4 24.67 -5.08 -9.00
CA LYS A 4 23.90 -5.28 -7.76
C LYS A 4 24.08 -4.03 -6.90
N LYS A 5 23.35 -2.94 -7.18
CA LYS A 5 23.20 -1.85 -6.18
C LYS A 5 22.26 -0.70 -6.50
N GLU A 6 21.50 -0.75 -7.59
CA GLU A 6 20.52 0.30 -7.82
C GLU A 6 19.15 -0.26 -7.51
N GLY A 7 18.67 0.05 -6.30
CA GLY A 7 17.28 -0.13 -5.86
C GLY A 7 16.33 0.76 -6.66
N LEU A 8 16.39 0.67 -7.99
CA LEU A 8 15.55 1.41 -8.91
C LEU A 8 14.16 0.78 -8.90
N THR A 9 13.18 1.61 -8.61
CA THR A 9 11.77 1.21 -8.68
C THR A 9 11.39 0.93 -10.14
N TYR A 10 10.34 0.11 -10.34
CA TYR A 10 9.78 -0.15 -11.67
C TYR A 10 9.39 1.13 -12.43
N VAL A 11 9.12 2.22 -11.70
CA VAL A 11 8.80 3.54 -12.26
C VAL A 11 10.07 4.20 -12.79
N GLN A 12 11.17 4.20 -12.04
CA GLN A 12 12.43 4.76 -12.51
C GLN A 12 13.00 3.97 -13.70
N ILE A 13 12.88 2.64 -13.68
CA ILE A 13 13.29 1.81 -14.83
C ILE A 13 12.39 2.09 -16.05
N ALA A 14 11.09 2.34 -15.82
CA ALA A 14 10.15 2.74 -16.86
C ALA A 14 10.52 4.09 -17.48
N GLU A 15 10.91 5.07 -16.67
CA GLU A 15 11.36 6.37 -17.15
C GLU A 15 12.69 6.26 -17.93
N ILE A 16 13.65 5.49 -17.42
CA ILE A 16 14.95 5.26 -18.08
C ILE A 16 14.77 4.53 -19.42
N LEU A 17 13.89 3.54 -19.48
CA LEU A 17 13.64 2.74 -20.69
C LEU A 17 12.54 3.31 -21.59
N GLY A 18 11.92 4.43 -21.22
CA GLY A 18 10.78 5.02 -21.93
C GLY A 18 9.58 4.07 -22.08
N CYS A 19 9.45 3.09 -21.19
CA CYS A 19 8.46 2.01 -21.27
C CYS A 19 7.48 2.09 -20.11
N ASN A 20 6.24 1.64 -20.27
CA ASN A 20 5.28 1.63 -19.17
C ASN A 20 5.72 0.66 -18.06
N ALA A 21 5.69 1.10 -16.79
CA ALA A 21 6.07 0.28 -15.64
C ALA A 21 5.30 -1.04 -15.54
N SER A 22 4.04 -1.07 -16.01
CA SER A 22 3.21 -2.28 -16.07
C SER A 22 3.75 -3.29 -17.08
N THR A 23 4.22 -2.80 -18.23
CA THR A 23 4.83 -3.61 -19.29
C THR A 23 6.15 -4.20 -18.82
N ILE A 24 6.99 -3.40 -18.15
CA ILE A 24 8.26 -3.85 -17.57
C ILE A 24 7.99 -4.93 -16.51
N ARG A 25 7.04 -4.71 -15.60
CA ARG A 25 6.66 -5.70 -14.60
C ARG A 25 6.20 -7.02 -15.22
N GLN A 26 5.39 -6.99 -16.28
CA GLN A 26 4.95 -8.21 -16.97
C GLN A 26 6.11 -8.93 -17.66
N GLN A 27 6.99 -8.19 -18.35
CA GLN A 27 8.15 -8.75 -19.05
C GLN A 27 9.16 -9.36 -18.07
N LEU A 28 9.45 -8.69 -16.96
CA LEU A 28 10.30 -9.19 -15.90
C LEU A 28 9.71 -10.44 -15.23
N LYS A 29 8.39 -10.44 -14.95
CA LYS A 29 7.67 -11.60 -14.42
C LYS A 29 7.74 -12.79 -15.38
N LYS A 30 7.54 -12.57 -16.68
CA LYS A 30 7.60 -13.62 -17.71
C LYS A 30 9.00 -14.23 -17.84
N ARG A 31 10.04 -13.45 -17.58
CA ARG A 31 11.45 -13.87 -17.65
C ARG A 31 12.01 -14.35 -16.31
N GLY A 32 11.21 -14.39 -15.24
CA GLY A 32 11.66 -14.78 -13.90
C GLY A 32 12.60 -13.78 -13.23
N LEU A 33 12.82 -12.61 -13.85
CA LEU A 33 13.71 -11.54 -13.37
C LEU A 33 12.95 -10.56 -12.48
N GLN A 34 12.21 -11.08 -11.50
CA GLN A 34 11.50 -10.23 -10.55
C GLN A 34 12.54 -9.43 -9.75
N LEU A 35 12.48 -8.09 -9.84
CA LEU A 35 13.17 -7.22 -8.90
C LEU A 35 12.54 -7.44 -7.53
N HIS A 36 13.16 -8.31 -6.76
CA HIS A 36 12.72 -8.74 -5.43
C HIS A 36 12.86 -7.60 -4.42
N GLU A 37 13.83 -6.71 -4.63
CA GLU A 37 14.28 -5.75 -3.62
C GLU A 37 13.32 -4.58 -3.37
N SER A 38 12.46 -4.19 -4.33
CA SER A 38 11.63 -2.98 -4.16
C SER A 38 10.14 -3.25 -3.94
N VAL A 39 9.56 -4.38 -4.35
CA VAL A 39 8.10 -4.60 -4.21
C VAL A 39 7.73 -4.91 -2.78
N GLU A 40 8.54 -5.70 -2.09
CA GLU A 40 8.29 -6.08 -0.70
C GLU A 40 8.56 -4.91 0.24
N GLU A 41 9.62 -4.13 -0.01
CA GLU A 41 9.94 -2.93 0.75
C GLU A 41 8.87 -1.85 0.57
N MET A 42 8.45 -1.54 -0.68
CA MET A 42 7.33 -0.62 -0.94
C MET A 42 6.00 -1.09 -0.32
N ARG A 43 5.76 -2.41 -0.28
CA ARG A 43 4.59 -2.98 0.38
C ARG A 43 4.69 -2.81 1.88
N LYS A 44 5.88 -3.00 2.45
CA LYS A 44 6.14 -2.85 3.88
C LYS A 44 5.97 -1.40 4.32
N GLU A 45 6.55 -0.45 3.60
CA GLU A 45 6.35 0.99 3.84
C GLU A 45 4.88 1.39 3.71
N SER A 46 4.18 0.85 2.71
CA SER A 46 2.74 1.08 2.57
C SER A 46 1.95 0.48 3.74
N ASP A 47 2.29 -0.75 4.17
CA ASP A 47 1.62 -1.39 5.30
C ASP A 47 1.92 -0.65 6.62
N GLU A 48 3.15 -0.19 6.86
CA GLU A 48 3.51 0.65 8.02
C GLU A 48 2.72 1.96 8.04
N LYS A 49 2.65 2.66 6.90
CA LYS A 49 1.83 3.88 6.78
C LYS A 49 0.34 3.61 7.05
N TRP A 50 -0.15 2.45 6.64
CA TRP A 50 -1.53 2.05 6.93
C TRP A 50 -1.74 1.67 8.39
N ASP A 51 -0.76 1.09 9.07
CA ASP A 51 -0.80 0.82 10.51
C ASP A 51 -0.95 2.13 11.30
N GLU A 52 -0.09 3.11 11.04
CA GLU A 52 -0.17 4.43 11.68
C GLU A 52 -1.53 5.10 11.43
N LEU A 53 -2.00 5.08 10.19
CA LEU A 53 -3.29 5.69 9.82
C LEU A 53 -4.45 4.96 10.51
N CYS A 54 -4.39 3.63 10.63
CA CYS A 54 -5.40 2.84 11.33
C CYS A 54 -5.42 3.14 12.84
N GLU A 55 -4.26 3.30 13.48
CA GLU A 55 -4.17 3.69 14.90
C GLU A 55 -4.76 5.09 15.15
N GLN A 56 -4.44 6.05 14.28
CA GLN A 56 -5.04 7.38 14.33
C GLN A 56 -6.55 7.30 14.12
N ALA A 57 -7.01 6.49 13.17
CA ALA A 57 -8.44 6.32 12.91
C ALA A 57 -9.18 5.74 14.12
N VAL A 58 -8.60 4.75 14.82
CA VAL A 58 -9.17 4.23 16.07
C VAL A 58 -9.23 5.31 17.15
N THR A 59 -8.20 6.17 17.23
CA THR A 59 -8.16 7.28 18.19
C THR A 59 -9.27 8.31 17.91
N PHE A 60 -9.45 8.72 16.65
CA PHE A 60 -10.55 9.61 16.26
C PHE A 60 -11.92 8.96 16.46
N HIS A 61 -12.03 7.65 16.25
CA HIS A 61 -13.27 6.92 16.53
C HIS A 61 -13.60 6.92 18.03
N LYS A 62 -12.61 6.79 18.91
CA LYS A 62 -12.80 6.94 20.37
C LYS A 62 -13.26 8.35 20.77
N GLN A 63 -12.95 9.37 19.97
CA GLN A 63 -13.44 10.74 20.14
C GLN A 63 -14.87 10.95 19.60
N GLY A 64 -15.50 9.91 19.04
CA GLY A 64 -16.87 9.94 18.52
C GLY A 64 -16.99 10.23 17.01
N LYS A 65 -15.89 10.30 16.27
CA LYS A 65 -15.94 10.48 14.80
C LYS A 65 -16.18 9.16 14.07
N SER A 66 -16.92 9.19 12.96
CA SER A 66 -17.12 7.99 12.13
C SER A 66 -15.90 7.71 11.26
N TYR A 67 -15.62 6.43 10.98
CA TYR A 67 -14.52 6.02 10.10
C TYR A 67 -14.62 6.63 8.68
N GLU A 68 -15.83 6.93 8.21
CA GLU A 68 -16.04 7.62 6.93
C GLU A 68 -15.55 9.08 6.95
N GLU A 69 -15.85 9.81 8.02
CA GLU A 69 -15.39 11.19 8.20
C GLU A 69 -13.88 11.25 8.35
N ILE A 70 -13.33 10.30 9.13
CA ILE A 70 -11.90 10.15 9.33
C ILE A 70 -11.20 9.87 7.99
N ALA A 71 -11.69 8.89 7.22
CA ALA A 71 -11.11 8.58 5.91
C ALA A 71 -11.13 9.80 4.99
N ARG A 72 -12.26 10.53 4.95
CA ARG A 72 -12.42 11.75 4.16
C ARG A 72 -11.45 12.85 4.61
N GLN A 73 -11.20 12.99 5.91
CA GLN A 73 -10.23 13.91 6.48
C GLN A 73 -8.79 13.57 6.05
N PHE A 74 -8.47 12.29 5.91
CA PHE A 74 -7.17 11.82 5.41
C PHE A 74 -7.06 11.74 3.88
N GLY A 75 -8.11 12.11 3.13
CA GLY A 75 -8.14 12.03 1.67
C GLY A 75 -8.29 10.60 1.11
N TYR A 76 -8.72 9.65 1.94
CA TYR A 76 -8.98 8.27 1.53
C TYR A 76 -10.48 7.97 1.46
N TYR A 77 -10.84 6.96 0.69
CA TYR A 77 -12.20 6.43 0.70
C TYR A 77 -12.46 5.63 1.98
N GLY A 78 -13.65 5.80 2.59
CA GLY A 78 -14.05 5.05 3.79
C GLY A 78 -13.95 3.54 3.63
N ASN A 79 -14.25 3.02 2.43
CA ASN A 79 -14.09 1.60 2.11
C ASN A 79 -12.62 1.12 2.17
N SER A 80 -11.67 1.96 1.74
CA SER A 80 -10.24 1.63 1.79
C SER A 80 -9.77 1.53 3.24
N LEU A 81 -10.10 2.55 4.06
CA LEU A 81 -9.76 2.57 5.49
C LEU A 81 -10.39 1.38 6.22
N ARG A 82 -11.66 1.10 5.97
CA ARG A 82 -12.39 -0.03 6.58
C ARG A 82 -11.75 -1.38 6.24
N ARG A 83 -11.35 -1.60 4.98
CA ARG A 83 -10.63 -2.83 4.57
C ARG A 83 -9.30 -2.97 5.32
N GLN A 84 -8.56 -1.88 5.47
CA GLN A 84 -7.26 -1.89 6.15
C GLN A 84 -7.40 -2.12 7.66
N LEU A 85 -8.44 -1.56 8.29
CA LEU A 85 -8.78 -1.84 9.67
C LEU A 85 -9.24 -3.29 9.90
N ILE A 86 -10.02 -3.86 8.97
CA ILE A 86 -10.43 -5.28 9.03
C ILE A 86 -9.21 -6.19 8.89
N LYS A 87 -8.32 -5.91 7.92
CA LYS A 87 -7.06 -6.66 7.71
C LYS A 87 -6.22 -6.73 9.00
N ARG A 88 -6.24 -5.66 9.79
CA ARG A 88 -5.50 -5.51 11.05
C ARG A 88 -6.30 -5.90 12.30
N GLY A 89 -7.54 -6.35 12.15
CA GLY A 89 -8.41 -6.72 13.29
C GLY A 89 -8.90 -5.55 14.15
N LEU A 90 -8.66 -4.31 13.73
CA LEU A 90 -9.04 -3.08 14.44
C LEU A 90 -10.49 -2.67 14.20
N TYR A 91 -11.13 -3.25 13.18
CA TYR A 91 -12.54 -3.01 12.89
C TYR A 91 -13.29 -4.33 12.74
N ARG A 92 -14.27 -4.54 13.60
CA ARG A 92 -15.20 -5.66 13.50
C ARG A 92 -16.38 -5.23 12.65
N THR A 93 -16.53 -5.82 11.47
CA THR A 93 -17.76 -5.65 10.69
C THR A 93 -18.92 -6.20 11.50
N LYS A 94 -19.88 -5.35 11.87
CA LYS A 94 -21.18 -5.80 12.37
C LYS A 94 -21.91 -6.47 11.21
N ASN A 95 -21.65 -7.75 10.98
CA ASN A 95 -22.45 -8.60 10.12
C ASN A 95 -22.64 -9.93 10.85
N LYS A 96 -23.65 -9.93 11.73
CA LYS A 96 -24.48 -11.07 12.11
C LYS A 96 -25.51 -10.57 13.11
N GLU A 97 -26.70 -10.27 12.61
CA GLU A 97 -28.00 -10.73 13.14
C GLU A 97 -28.95 -10.84 11.96
#